data_AF-A0A1H4QYC9-F1
#
_entry.id   AF-A0A1H4QYC9-F1
#
_cell.length_a   1.000
_cell.length_b   1.000
_cell.length_c   1.000
_cell.angle_alpha   90.00
_cell.angle_beta   90.00
_cell.angle_gamma   90.00
#
_symmetry.space_group_name_H-M   'P 1'
#
loop_
_entity.id
_entity.type
_entity.pdbx_description
1 polymer ?
#
loop_
_entity_poly.entity_id
_entity_poly.type
_entity_poly.pdbx_seq_one_letter_code
_entity_poly.pdbx_strand_id
1 'polypeptide(L)'
;METPLTRLVGVRRPIVQTGMGWAAGPRLVSATANAGALGILASATMTVDGLRAAVREVKSRTDAPFGVNLRADASDAGDRVRVMIDEGVRVASFALAPSRELMAELKDAGVIVIPSIGARRHAEKVAAWGADAVIVQGGEGGGHTGEVATTVLLPQVVDAVEIPVVAAGGFFDGRGLVAALSYGAAGIAMGTRFLLTSDSTVPDAVKERYLAATVRDVTVTTAVDGLPHRMLRTDLVDALERSGRALAFLQAVRRAAGYRKLSGTTWRRMLLDGRALRHGRDLTWSQVLLAANTPMLLKASMVDGRTDLGVMASGQVAGLIDDLPSCAELVDRIMKEAEETRERLAVL
;
A
#
# COMPACT_ATOMS: atom_id res chain seq x y z
N MET A 1 19.65 14.80 -3.14
CA MET A 1 18.67 15.04 -4.22
C MET A 1 17.41 15.58 -3.58
N GLU A 2 17.09 16.84 -3.86
CA GLU A 2 15.87 17.50 -3.40
C GLU A 2 14.84 17.49 -4.54
N THR A 3 13.57 17.25 -4.20
CA THR A 3 12.43 17.14 -5.13
C THR A 3 11.23 17.88 -4.54
N PRO A 4 10.16 18.13 -5.33
CA PRO A 4 8.91 18.65 -4.79
C PRO A 4 8.35 17.78 -3.64
N LEU A 5 8.48 16.45 -3.71
CA LEU A 5 8.05 15.53 -2.66
C LEU A 5 8.82 15.76 -1.35
N THR A 6 10.16 15.79 -1.42
CA THR A 6 11.00 15.95 -0.21
C THR A 6 10.71 17.27 0.49
N ARG A 7 10.53 18.36 -0.27
CA ARG A 7 10.16 19.67 0.28
C ARG A 7 8.77 19.66 0.92
N LEU A 8 7.80 19.06 0.24
CA LEU A 8 6.42 19.01 0.71
C LEU A 8 6.33 18.29 2.06
N VAL A 9 6.86 17.07 2.15
CA VAL A 9 6.66 16.23 3.34
C VAL A 9 7.77 16.38 4.40
N GLY A 10 8.90 17.00 4.05
CA GLY A 10 10.02 17.26 4.97
C GLY A 10 10.99 16.07 5.14
N VAL A 11 11.09 15.18 4.15
CA VAL A 11 12.01 14.02 4.17
C VAL A 11 13.27 14.30 3.35
N ARG A 12 14.35 13.53 3.58
CA ARG A 12 15.65 13.73 2.90
C ARG A 12 15.74 13.07 1.53
N ARG A 13 14.98 12.00 1.29
CA ARG A 13 15.05 11.15 0.09
C ARG A 13 13.69 11.05 -0.58
N PRO A 14 13.60 11.11 -1.93
CA PRO A 14 12.34 11.03 -2.68
C PRO A 14 11.83 9.59 -2.81
N ILE A 15 11.78 8.89 -1.67
CA ILE A 15 11.45 7.47 -1.56
C ILE A 15 10.34 7.32 -0.52
N VAL A 16 9.33 6.53 -0.84
CA VAL A 16 8.19 6.26 0.03
C VAL A 16 8.05 4.75 0.27
N GLN A 17 7.98 4.34 1.53
CA GLN A 17 7.46 3.03 1.91
C GLN A 17 5.94 3.14 1.99
N THR A 18 5.21 2.43 1.12
CA THR A 18 3.75 2.54 1.03
C THR A 18 3.04 1.81 2.16
N GLY A 19 1.87 2.31 2.58
CA GLY A 19 1.02 1.58 3.54
C GLY A 19 0.63 0.19 3.02
N MET A 20 1.08 -0.85 3.72
CA MET A 20 0.78 -2.25 3.42
C MET A 20 0.07 -2.86 4.63
N GLY A 21 -1.19 -3.26 4.48
CA GLY A 21 -1.95 -3.90 5.56
C GLY A 21 -1.18 -5.10 6.13
N TRP A 22 -1.12 -5.19 7.46
CA TRP A 22 -0.36 -6.20 8.22
C TRP A 22 1.17 -6.19 8.10
N ALA A 23 1.77 -5.50 7.13
CA ALA A 23 3.23 -5.43 6.95
C ALA A 23 3.84 -4.09 7.40
N ALA A 24 3.16 -2.98 7.12
CA ALA A 24 3.63 -1.63 7.44
C ALA A 24 3.27 -1.21 8.87
N GLY A 25 3.90 -1.85 9.86
CA GLY A 25 3.78 -1.53 11.28
C GLY A 25 4.83 -0.52 11.78
N PRO A 26 4.79 -0.14 13.08
CA PRO A 26 5.64 0.92 13.63
C PRO A 26 7.15 0.74 13.42
N ARG A 27 7.64 -0.50 13.51
CA ARG A 27 9.07 -0.82 13.29
C ARG A 27 9.54 -0.46 11.88
N LEU A 28 8.83 -0.93 10.85
CA LEU A 28 9.19 -0.65 9.45
C LEU A 28 9.08 0.84 9.12
N VAL A 29 8.03 1.49 9.61
CA VAL A 29 7.77 2.92 9.37
C VAL A 29 8.86 3.79 10.00
N SER A 30 9.18 3.56 11.28
CA SER A 30 10.22 4.31 11.98
C SER A 30 11.61 4.07 11.40
N ALA A 31 11.94 2.84 10.99
CA ALA A 31 13.20 2.54 10.29
C ALA A 31 13.29 3.27 8.94
N THR A 32 12.20 3.30 8.17
CA THR A 32 12.13 4.05 6.90
C THR A 32 12.31 5.57 7.13
N ALA A 33 11.63 6.12 8.13
CA ALA A 33 11.72 7.53 8.48
C ALA A 33 13.14 7.92 8.93
N ASN A 34 13.78 7.09 9.76
CA ASN A 34 15.18 7.25 10.18
C ASN A 34 16.16 7.19 9.01
N ALA A 35 15.89 6.35 8.00
CA ALA A 35 16.66 6.31 6.74
C ALA A 35 16.48 7.58 5.87
N GLY A 36 15.54 8.46 6.24
CA GLY A 36 15.28 9.74 5.56
C GLY A 36 14.29 9.64 4.40
N ALA A 37 13.61 8.50 4.26
CA ALA A 37 12.50 8.29 3.35
C ALA A 37 11.14 8.50 4.07
N LEU A 38 10.04 8.61 3.34
CA LEU A 38 8.71 8.70 3.95
C LEU A 38 8.18 7.29 4.28
N GLY A 39 8.10 6.96 5.57
CA GLY A 39 7.39 5.76 6.05
C GLY A 39 5.88 6.02 6.15
N ILE A 40 5.04 5.07 5.75
CA ILE A 40 3.58 5.17 5.85
C ILE A 40 3.02 3.96 6.61
N LEU A 41 2.46 4.22 7.80
CA LEU A 41 1.82 3.24 8.67
C LEU A 41 0.48 2.78 8.09
N ALA A 42 0.26 1.47 7.98
CA ALA A 42 -1.03 0.95 7.52
C ALA A 42 -2.03 0.83 8.68
N SER A 43 -3.06 1.68 8.69
CA SER A 43 -4.07 1.66 9.76
C SER A 43 -5.25 0.73 9.49
N ALA A 44 -5.44 0.28 8.24
CA ALA A 44 -6.66 -0.37 7.78
C ALA A 44 -7.02 -1.66 8.55
N THR A 45 -6.04 -2.28 9.22
CA THR A 45 -6.18 -3.52 9.99
C THR A 45 -6.22 -3.28 11.50
N MET A 46 -6.20 -2.02 11.95
CA MET A 46 -6.17 -1.61 13.35
C MET A 46 -7.53 -1.07 13.80
N THR A 47 -7.82 -1.15 15.10
CA THR A 47 -8.87 -0.32 15.72
C THR A 47 -8.40 1.14 15.81
N VAL A 48 -9.30 2.07 16.13
CA VAL A 48 -8.95 3.49 16.34
C VAL A 48 -7.92 3.64 17.48
N ASP A 49 -8.13 2.96 18.61
CA ASP A 49 -7.17 2.95 19.72
C ASP A 49 -5.84 2.29 19.34
N GLY A 50 -5.91 1.21 18.55
CA GLY A 50 -4.73 0.55 18.00
C GLY A 50 -3.92 1.46 17.09
N LEU A 51 -4.59 2.26 16.24
CA LEU A 51 -3.96 3.30 15.43
C LEU A 51 -3.27 4.33 16.32
N ARG A 52 -3.94 4.84 17.36
CA ARG A 52 -3.36 5.82 18.29
C ARG A 52 -2.11 5.27 18.98
N ALA A 53 -2.17 4.02 19.46
CA ALA A 53 -1.04 3.33 20.05
C ALA A 53 0.13 3.16 19.05
N ALA A 54 -0.17 2.73 17.83
CA ALA A 54 0.83 2.53 16.78
C ALA A 54 1.51 3.84 16.35
N VAL A 55 0.75 4.94 16.25
CA VAL A 55 1.28 6.29 15.98
C VAL A 55 2.24 6.72 17.09
N ARG A 56 1.87 6.52 18.36
CA ARG A 56 2.73 6.82 19.50
C ARG A 56 3.99 5.95 19.53
N GLU A 57 3.88 4.69 19.13
CA GLU A 57 5.05 3.80 18.99
C GLU A 57 6.00 4.26 17.87
N VAL A 58 5.48 4.75 16.73
CA VAL A 58 6.36 5.35 15.71
C VAL A 58 7.08 6.56 16.30
N LYS A 59 6.36 7.48 16.95
CA LYS A 59 6.92 8.70 17.56
C LYS A 59 7.93 8.42 18.68
N SER A 60 7.85 7.29 19.37
CA SER A 60 8.86 6.91 20.37
C SER A 60 10.16 6.39 19.76
N ARG A 61 10.18 6.07 18.46
CA ARG A 61 11.32 5.50 17.73
C ARG A 61 11.97 6.47 16.74
N THR A 62 11.31 7.58 16.41
CA THR A 62 11.80 8.58 15.45
C THR A 62 11.14 9.94 15.65
N ASP A 63 11.92 11.01 15.43
CA ASP A 63 11.42 12.38 15.29
C ASP A 63 11.19 12.77 13.81
N ALA A 64 11.54 11.90 12.87
CA ALA A 64 11.37 12.17 11.44
C ALA A 64 9.89 12.09 11.02
N PRO A 65 9.47 12.87 10.00
CA PRO A 65 8.08 12.85 9.54
C PRO A 65 7.70 11.50 8.95
N PHE A 66 6.47 11.07 9.26
CA PHE A 66 5.87 9.85 8.72
C PHE A 66 4.39 10.08 8.37
N GLY A 67 3.83 9.16 7.60
CA GLY A 67 2.43 9.16 7.22
C GLY A 67 1.62 8.01 7.83
N VAL A 68 0.31 8.14 7.72
CA VAL A 68 -0.65 7.07 8.03
C VAL A 68 -1.55 6.86 6.82
N ASN A 69 -1.71 5.61 6.40
CA ASN A 69 -2.63 5.20 5.35
C ASN A 69 -3.98 4.77 5.93
N LEU A 70 -5.06 5.32 5.38
CA LEU A 70 -6.44 5.08 5.75
C LEU A 70 -7.22 4.48 4.57
N ARG A 71 -8.31 3.79 4.89
CA ARG A 71 -9.36 3.47 3.92
C ARG A 71 -10.39 4.59 3.90
N ALA A 72 -10.56 5.23 2.75
CA ALA A 72 -11.55 6.31 2.60
C ALA A 72 -13.01 5.84 2.80
N ASP A 73 -13.27 4.55 2.58
CA ASP A 73 -14.60 3.92 2.69
C ASP A 73 -14.88 3.31 4.07
N ALA A 74 -13.97 3.48 5.04
CA ALA A 74 -14.18 2.97 6.39
C ALA A 74 -15.17 3.85 7.15
N SER A 75 -16.13 3.23 7.85
CA SER A 75 -17.13 3.97 8.64
C SER A 75 -16.52 4.81 9.77
N ASP A 76 -15.34 4.43 10.24
CA ASP A 76 -14.56 5.12 11.27
C ASP A 76 -13.47 6.05 10.69
N ALA A 77 -13.53 6.38 9.38
CA ALA A 77 -12.52 7.21 8.73
C ALA A 77 -12.36 8.59 9.39
N GLY A 78 -13.47 9.23 9.80
CA GLY A 78 -13.44 10.50 10.52
C GLY A 78 -12.74 10.40 11.89
N ASP A 79 -12.97 9.33 12.63
CA ASP A 79 -12.29 9.12 13.93
C ASP A 79 -10.78 8.90 13.75
N ARG A 80 -10.38 8.20 12.67
CA ARG A 80 -8.96 8.02 12.32
C ARG A 80 -8.30 9.33 11.90
N VAL A 81 -9.01 10.18 11.14
CA VAL A 81 -8.56 11.54 10.79
C VAL A 81 -8.30 12.35 12.05
N ARG A 82 -9.22 12.32 13.02
CA ARG A 82 -9.03 13.00 14.32
C ARG A 82 -7.80 12.49 15.06
N VAL A 83 -7.57 11.17 15.13
CA VAL A 83 -6.34 10.62 15.73
C VAL A 83 -5.09 11.19 15.06
N MET A 84 -5.08 11.29 13.73
CA MET A 84 -3.93 11.81 13.00
C MET A 84 -3.69 13.29 13.27
N ILE A 85 -4.75 14.09 13.35
CA ILE A 85 -4.70 15.51 13.71
C ILE A 85 -4.19 15.67 15.15
N ASP A 86 -4.82 15.00 16.12
CA ASP A 86 -4.47 15.06 17.54
C ASP A 86 -3.01 14.69 17.80
N GLU A 87 -2.51 13.66 17.11
CA GLU A 87 -1.15 13.14 17.31
C GLU A 87 -0.11 13.85 16.41
N GLY A 88 -0.53 14.80 15.56
CA GLY A 88 0.36 15.58 14.69
C GLY A 88 1.05 14.76 13.61
N VAL A 89 0.32 13.84 12.97
CA VAL A 89 0.83 13.03 11.84
C VAL A 89 1.07 13.94 10.63
N ARG A 90 2.23 13.80 9.97
CA ARG A 90 2.62 14.70 8.87
C ARG A 90 1.83 14.46 7.59
N VAL A 91 1.60 13.19 7.23
CA VAL A 91 0.98 12.80 5.96
C VAL A 91 -0.24 11.89 6.19
N ALA A 92 -1.36 12.26 5.60
CA ALA A 92 -2.52 11.42 5.42
C ALA A 92 -2.50 10.78 4.03
N SER A 93 -2.32 9.47 3.97
CA SER A 93 -2.46 8.71 2.74
C SER A 93 -3.80 7.98 2.71
N PHE A 94 -4.40 7.86 1.52
CA PHE A 94 -5.66 7.15 1.36
C PHE A 94 -5.55 6.04 0.33
N ALA A 95 -6.05 4.86 0.71
CA ALA A 95 -6.55 3.90 -0.25
C ALA A 95 -7.89 4.44 -0.76
N LEU A 96 -7.99 4.64 -2.08
CA LEU A 96 -9.10 5.31 -2.79
C LEU A 96 -9.14 6.82 -2.55
N ALA A 97 -9.97 7.52 -3.31
CA ALA A 97 -10.20 8.94 -3.12
C ALA A 97 -10.98 9.19 -1.81
N PRO A 98 -10.49 10.04 -0.90
CA PRO A 98 -11.24 10.47 0.30
C PRO A 98 -12.44 11.34 -0.09
N SER A 99 -13.39 11.53 0.83
CA SER A 99 -14.45 12.53 0.64
C SER A 99 -13.85 13.95 0.73
N ARG A 100 -14.57 14.95 0.19
CA ARG A 100 -14.13 16.35 0.26
C ARG A 100 -14.05 16.85 1.70
N GLU A 101 -14.96 16.38 2.54
CA GLU A 101 -15.09 16.75 3.94
C GLU A 101 -13.88 16.24 4.74
N LEU A 102 -13.51 14.96 4.59
CA LEU A 102 -12.33 14.40 5.25
C LEU A 102 -11.04 15.09 4.78
N MET A 103 -10.95 15.42 3.50
CA MET A 103 -9.80 16.13 2.95
C MET A 103 -9.71 17.55 3.53
N ALA A 104 -10.81 18.29 3.57
CA ALA A 104 -10.86 19.62 4.15
C ALA A 104 -10.44 19.61 5.63
N GLU A 105 -10.98 18.70 6.44
CA GLU A 105 -10.64 18.57 7.87
C GLU A 105 -9.14 18.35 8.11
N LEU A 106 -8.51 17.47 7.33
CA LEU A 106 -7.07 17.22 7.40
C LEU A 106 -6.25 18.46 6.99
N LYS A 107 -6.66 19.11 5.91
CA LYS A 107 -5.94 20.27 5.36
C LYS A 107 -6.05 21.49 6.26
N ASP A 108 -7.22 21.75 6.85
CA ASP A 108 -7.43 22.84 7.81
C ASP A 108 -6.53 22.65 9.05
N ALA A 109 -6.21 21.41 9.41
CA ALA A 109 -5.25 21.06 10.46
C ALA A 109 -3.78 21.04 10.00
N GLY A 110 -3.48 21.34 8.74
CA GLY A 110 -2.12 21.35 8.19
C GLY A 110 -1.52 19.97 7.89
N VAL A 111 -2.34 18.92 7.85
CA VAL A 111 -1.91 17.57 7.45
C VAL A 111 -1.86 17.47 5.92
N ILE A 112 -0.76 16.94 5.38
CA ILE A 112 -0.58 16.78 3.94
C ILE A 112 -1.38 15.58 3.45
N VAL A 113 -2.22 15.77 2.45
CA VAL A 113 -3.11 14.72 1.92
C VAL A 113 -2.56 14.14 0.60
N ILE A 114 -2.21 12.85 0.62
CA ILE A 114 -1.61 12.12 -0.51
C ILE A 114 -2.41 10.83 -0.81
N PRO A 115 -3.52 10.90 -1.57
CA PRO A 115 -4.27 9.72 -1.97
C PRO A 115 -3.50 8.87 -2.98
N SER A 116 -3.72 7.55 -2.93
CA SER A 116 -3.23 6.61 -3.92
C SER A 116 -4.27 6.40 -5.02
N ILE A 117 -3.84 6.52 -6.28
CA ILE A 117 -4.70 6.44 -7.46
C ILE A 117 -4.12 5.45 -8.49
N GLY A 118 -4.99 4.89 -9.34
CA GLY A 118 -4.62 3.98 -10.43
C GLY A 118 -5.18 4.40 -11.79
N ALA A 119 -5.64 5.66 -11.94
CA ALA A 119 -6.16 6.19 -13.19
C ALA A 119 -6.06 7.72 -13.25
N ARG A 120 -5.78 8.27 -14.43
CA ARG A 120 -5.69 9.72 -14.69
C ARG A 120 -6.88 10.51 -14.14
N ARG A 121 -8.11 10.11 -14.48
CA ARG A 121 -9.34 10.76 -13.99
C ARG A 121 -9.44 10.87 -12.47
N HIS A 122 -8.83 9.94 -11.74
CA HIS A 122 -8.84 9.98 -10.27
C HIS A 122 -7.84 11.00 -9.74
N ALA A 123 -6.68 11.16 -10.41
CA ALA A 123 -5.71 12.20 -10.09
C ALA A 123 -6.28 13.60 -10.32
N GLU A 124 -6.89 13.85 -11.49
CA GLU A 124 -7.56 15.12 -11.82
C GLU A 124 -8.62 15.47 -10.77
N LYS A 125 -9.44 14.48 -10.39
CA LYS A 125 -10.49 14.63 -9.38
C LYS A 125 -9.97 15.02 -8.01
N VAL A 126 -8.96 14.31 -7.48
CA VAL A 126 -8.42 14.62 -6.14
C VAL A 126 -7.58 15.90 -6.14
N ALA A 127 -6.88 16.21 -7.23
CA ALA A 127 -6.19 17.49 -7.40
C ALA A 127 -7.17 18.66 -7.38
N ALA A 128 -8.30 18.55 -8.10
CA ALA A 128 -9.36 19.56 -8.07
C ALA A 128 -10.03 19.72 -6.69
N TRP A 129 -9.89 18.73 -5.80
CA TRP A 129 -10.36 18.81 -4.41
C TRP A 129 -9.29 19.33 -3.46
N GLY A 130 -8.07 19.54 -3.96
CA GLY A 130 -6.96 20.10 -3.21
C GLY A 130 -6.03 19.05 -2.59
N ALA A 131 -5.94 17.83 -3.10
CA ALA A 131 -4.85 16.93 -2.67
C ALA A 131 -3.48 17.60 -2.86
N ASP A 132 -2.54 17.40 -1.94
CA ASP A 132 -1.24 18.08 -1.96
C ASP A 132 -0.21 17.35 -2.83
N ALA A 133 -0.41 16.05 -3.03
CA ALA A 133 0.33 15.19 -3.97
C ALA A 133 -0.51 13.93 -4.26
N VAL A 134 -0.09 13.11 -5.22
CA VAL A 134 -0.72 11.80 -5.48
C VAL A 134 0.33 10.69 -5.57
N ILE A 135 0.01 9.50 -5.06
CA ILE A 135 0.75 8.28 -5.37
C ILE A 135 0.05 7.58 -6.53
N VAL A 136 0.74 7.40 -7.65
CA VAL A 136 0.20 6.81 -8.89
C VAL A 136 0.73 5.40 -9.04
N GLN A 137 -0.13 4.41 -8.84
CA GLN A 137 0.23 3.00 -8.95
C GLN A 137 -0.14 2.45 -10.33
N GLY A 138 0.86 2.01 -11.09
CA GLY A 138 0.67 1.21 -12.29
C GLY A 138 0.34 -0.26 -11.98
N GLY A 139 -0.08 -0.97 -13.02
CA GLY A 139 -0.62 -2.33 -12.93
C GLY A 139 0.36 -3.37 -12.37
N GLU A 140 1.65 -3.10 -12.40
CA GLU A 140 2.75 -3.92 -11.89
C GLU A 140 2.82 -3.92 -10.34
N GLY A 141 2.16 -2.94 -9.69
CA GLY A 141 2.08 -2.83 -8.24
C GLY A 141 1.31 -3.97 -7.58
N GLY A 142 1.66 -4.26 -6.33
CA GLY A 142 1.03 -5.31 -5.53
C GLY A 142 -0.29 -4.89 -4.92
N GLY A 143 -1.06 -5.87 -4.45
CA GLY A 143 -2.36 -5.58 -3.84
C GLY A 143 -3.43 -5.28 -4.89
N HIS A 144 -4.44 -4.51 -4.51
CA HIS A 144 -5.45 -4.05 -5.47
C HIS A 144 -4.80 -3.17 -6.53
N THR A 145 -4.98 -3.50 -7.80
CA THR A 145 -4.24 -2.85 -8.89
C THR A 145 -5.10 -2.62 -10.13
N GLY A 146 -4.72 -1.63 -10.94
CA GLY A 146 -5.29 -1.41 -12.27
C GLY A 146 -4.61 -2.26 -13.34
N GLU A 147 -5.02 -2.09 -14.59
CA GLU A 147 -4.45 -2.82 -15.73
C GLU A 147 -3.35 -2.03 -16.46
N VAL A 148 -3.34 -0.70 -16.31
CA VAL A 148 -2.42 0.18 -17.05
C VAL A 148 -1.02 0.15 -16.44
N ALA A 149 -0.03 -0.22 -17.24
CA ALA A 149 1.38 -0.23 -16.86
C ALA A 149 1.87 1.15 -16.38
N THR A 150 2.80 1.18 -15.41
CA THR A 150 3.37 2.42 -14.87
C THR A 150 3.95 3.30 -15.97
N THR A 151 4.67 2.74 -16.95
CA THR A 151 5.28 3.50 -18.07
C THR A 151 4.26 4.19 -18.96
N VAL A 152 3.02 3.71 -18.97
CA VAL A 152 1.92 4.30 -19.74
C VAL A 152 1.09 5.24 -18.88
N LEU A 153 0.79 4.86 -17.64
CA LEU A 153 -0.05 5.62 -16.72
C LEU A 153 0.65 6.87 -16.20
N LEU A 154 1.91 6.76 -15.80
CA LEU A 154 2.63 7.81 -15.08
C LEU A 154 2.73 9.12 -15.87
N PRO A 155 3.19 9.15 -17.14
CA PRO A 155 3.30 10.41 -17.89
C PRO A 155 1.94 11.09 -18.07
N GLN A 156 0.89 10.30 -18.33
CA GLN A 156 -0.47 10.84 -18.47
C GLN A 156 -0.99 11.53 -17.21
N VAL A 157 -0.57 11.07 -16.03
CA VAL A 157 -0.95 11.72 -14.77
C VAL A 157 -0.11 12.95 -14.53
N VAL A 158 1.21 12.86 -14.74
CA VAL A 158 2.14 14.00 -14.60
C VAL A 158 1.69 15.18 -15.48
N ASP A 159 1.30 14.93 -16.73
CA ASP A 159 0.82 15.97 -17.64
C ASP A 159 -0.55 16.55 -17.25
N ALA A 160 -1.32 15.84 -16.43
CA ALA A 160 -2.72 16.18 -16.11
C ALA A 160 -2.88 16.98 -14.81
N VAL A 161 -1.87 17.01 -13.93
CA VAL A 161 -1.95 17.67 -12.62
C VAL A 161 -0.69 18.46 -12.30
N GLU A 162 -0.83 19.60 -11.63
CA GLU A 162 0.31 20.43 -11.22
C GLU A 162 0.92 19.98 -9.88
N ILE A 163 0.18 19.21 -9.08
CA ILE A 163 0.64 18.71 -7.78
C ILE A 163 1.70 17.61 -7.97
N PRO A 164 2.65 17.46 -7.03
CA PRO A 164 3.66 16.40 -7.10
C PRO A 164 3.07 15.00 -7.29
N VAL A 165 3.63 14.25 -8.23
CA VAL A 165 3.26 12.86 -8.52
C VAL A 165 4.34 11.92 -8.01
N VAL A 166 3.99 10.96 -7.17
CA VAL A 166 4.90 9.90 -6.70
C VAL A 166 4.58 8.62 -7.46
N ALA A 167 5.57 8.07 -8.17
CA ALA A 167 5.38 6.90 -9.00
C ALA A 167 5.41 5.60 -8.16
N ALA A 168 4.46 4.70 -8.37
CA ALA A 168 4.38 3.41 -7.68
C ALA A 168 4.08 2.26 -8.65
N GLY A 169 4.50 1.05 -8.28
CA GLY A 169 4.36 -0.14 -9.12
C GLY A 169 5.55 -0.32 -10.07
N GLY A 170 6.27 -1.43 -9.93
CA GLY A 170 7.44 -1.74 -10.76
C GLY A 170 8.79 -1.20 -10.26
N PHE A 171 8.80 -0.33 -9.24
CA PHE A 171 10.04 0.26 -8.69
C PHE A 171 10.61 -0.57 -7.53
N PHE A 172 11.93 -0.75 -7.52
CA PHE A 172 12.64 -1.45 -6.44
C PHE A 172 14.10 -1.02 -6.24
N ASP A 173 14.66 -0.17 -7.11
CA ASP A 173 16.08 0.18 -7.15
C ASP A 173 16.31 1.65 -7.60
N GLY A 174 17.57 2.09 -7.67
CA GLY A 174 17.94 3.44 -8.09
C GLY A 174 17.70 3.75 -9.57
N ARG A 175 17.75 2.74 -10.45
CA ARG A 175 17.39 2.90 -11.88
C ARG A 175 15.92 3.28 -12.03
N GLY A 176 15.07 2.61 -11.25
CA GLY A 176 13.65 2.91 -11.16
C GLY A 176 13.37 4.33 -10.69
N LEU A 177 14.13 4.82 -9.69
CA LEU A 177 14.02 6.22 -9.24
C LEU A 177 14.35 7.19 -10.38
N VAL A 178 15.47 6.99 -11.08
CA VAL A 178 15.85 7.87 -12.21
C VAL A 178 14.80 7.84 -13.31
N ALA A 179 14.31 6.65 -13.68
CA ALA A 179 13.26 6.52 -14.70
C ALA A 179 11.97 7.26 -14.30
N ALA A 180 11.53 7.16 -13.04
CA ALA A 180 10.36 7.89 -12.56
C ALA A 180 10.56 9.40 -12.62
N LEU A 181 11.73 9.90 -12.20
CA LEU A 181 12.07 11.32 -12.28
C LEU A 181 12.11 11.81 -13.74
N SER A 182 12.61 10.99 -14.66
CA SER A 182 12.60 11.30 -16.10
C SER A 182 11.18 11.39 -16.69
N TYR A 183 10.21 10.66 -16.14
CA TYR A 183 8.79 10.82 -16.47
C TYR A 183 8.13 12.04 -15.79
N GLY A 184 8.87 12.80 -14.99
CA GLY A 184 8.37 13.98 -14.26
C GLY A 184 7.77 13.68 -12.89
N ALA A 185 7.91 12.46 -12.37
CA ALA A 185 7.55 12.16 -10.99
C ALA A 185 8.45 12.92 -10.00
N ALA A 186 7.95 13.16 -8.79
CA ALA A 186 8.68 13.76 -7.69
C ALA A 186 9.41 12.72 -6.80
N GLY A 187 9.23 11.43 -7.08
CA GLY A 187 9.84 10.33 -6.34
C GLY A 187 9.18 8.99 -6.63
N ILE A 188 9.60 7.95 -5.92
CA ILE A 188 9.04 6.59 -6.05
C ILE A 188 8.44 6.09 -4.73
N ALA A 189 7.40 5.28 -4.83
CA ALA A 189 6.79 4.55 -3.72
C ALA A 189 6.89 3.04 -3.95
N MET A 190 7.31 2.31 -2.91
CA MET A 190 7.57 0.89 -2.99
C MET A 190 6.91 0.15 -1.83
N GLY A 191 6.13 -0.88 -2.15
CA GLY A 191 5.58 -1.82 -1.18
C GLY A 191 6.49 -3.03 -1.02
N THR A 192 6.48 -3.92 -2.03
CA THR A 192 7.24 -5.18 -2.03
C THR A 192 8.71 -5.02 -1.64
N ARG A 193 9.41 -4.00 -2.14
CA ARG A 193 10.83 -3.78 -1.81
C ARG A 193 11.06 -3.47 -0.33
N PHE A 194 10.18 -2.71 0.31
CA PHE A 194 10.25 -2.41 1.76
C PHE A 194 9.70 -3.55 2.62
N LEU A 195 8.79 -4.38 2.10
CA LEU A 195 8.38 -5.62 2.77
C LEU A 195 9.58 -6.57 2.93
N LEU A 196 10.46 -6.60 1.93
CA LEU A 196 11.67 -7.42 1.86
C LEU A 196 12.89 -6.67 2.42
N THR A 197 12.76 -6.19 3.65
CA THR A 197 13.86 -5.64 4.45
C THR A 197 13.98 -6.41 5.77
N SER A 198 15.12 -6.28 6.45
CA SER A 198 15.32 -6.84 7.79
C SER A 198 14.51 -6.11 8.88
N ASP A 199 14.06 -4.88 8.61
CA ASP A 199 13.20 -4.08 9.51
C ASP A 199 11.71 -4.46 9.46
N SER A 200 11.29 -5.11 8.38
CA SER A 200 9.94 -5.66 8.22
C SER A 200 9.69 -6.80 9.20
N THR A 201 8.56 -6.76 9.91
CA THR A 201 8.15 -7.81 10.86
C THR A 201 7.44 -9.00 10.19
N VAL A 202 7.33 -9.01 8.86
CA VAL A 202 6.78 -10.14 8.13
C VAL A 202 7.64 -11.38 8.41
N PRO A 203 7.04 -12.55 8.72
CA PRO A 203 7.79 -13.76 9.06
C PRO A 203 8.77 -14.20 7.97
N ASP A 204 9.92 -14.75 8.36
CA ASP A 204 10.98 -15.13 7.43
C ASP A 204 10.52 -16.18 6.40
N ALA A 205 9.70 -17.16 6.83
CA ALA A 205 9.11 -18.16 5.93
C ALA A 205 8.26 -17.52 4.81
N VAL A 206 7.68 -16.34 5.04
CA VAL A 206 6.97 -15.58 4.00
C VAL A 206 7.98 -14.88 3.11
N LYS A 207 8.98 -14.18 3.67
CA LYS A 207 10.03 -13.50 2.89
C LYS A 207 10.78 -14.47 1.97
N GLU A 208 11.08 -15.68 2.43
CA GLU A 208 11.67 -16.76 1.63
C GLU A 208 10.83 -17.10 0.40
N ARG A 209 9.49 -17.11 0.51
CA ARG A 209 8.61 -17.33 -0.66
C ARG A 209 8.65 -16.19 -1.66
N TYR A 210 8.84 -14.95 -1.20
CA TYR A 210 9.02 -13.82 -2.10
C TYR A 210 10.37 -13.88 -2.81
N LEU A 211 11.45 -14.20 -2.10
CA LEU A 211 12.80 -14.32 -2.67
C LEU A 211 12.93 -15.49 -3.66
N ALA A 212 12.15 -16.56 -3.45
CA ALA A 212 12.12 -17.70 -4.37
C ALA A 212 11.22 -17.47 -5.60
N ALA A 213 10.38 -16.44 -5.61
CA ALA A 213 9.47 -16.17 -6.72
C ALA A 213 10.23 -15.57 -7.91
N THR A 214 9.77 -15.87 -9.12
CA THR A 214 10.17 -15.15 -10.33
C THR A 214 9.08 -14.17 -10.75
N VAL A 215 9.37 -13.31 -11.73
CA VAL A 215 8.37 -12.36 -12.27
C VAL A 215 7.11 -13.08 -12.80
N ARG A 216 7.24 -14.35 -13.22
CA ARG A 216 6.13 -15.18 -13.73
C ARG A 216 5.25 -15.76 -12.62
N ASP A 217 5.76 -15.79 -11.40
CA ASP A 217 5.05 -16.32 -10.23
C ASP A 217 4.19 -15.25 -9.55
N VAL A 218 4.02 -14.08 -10.19
CA VAL A 218 3.14 -13.00 -9.72
C VAL A 218 1.92 -12.90 -10.63
N THR A 219 0.74 -13.19 -10.09
CA THR A 219 -0.53 -13.21 -10.84
C THR A 219 -1.46 -12.07 -10.42
N VAL A 220 -2.40 -11.72 -11.29
CA VAL A 220 -3.57 -10.88 -10.96
C VAL A 220 -4.78 -11.77 -10.95
N THR A 221 -5.56 -11.72 -9.87
CA THR A 221 -6.77 -12.52 -9.74
C THR A 221 -7.90 -11.71 -9.12
N THR A 222 -9.14 -12.02 -9.51
CA THR A 222 -10.34 -11.52 -8.83
C THR A 222 -10.93 -12.57 -7.89
N ALA A 223 -10.33 -13.75 -7.78
CA ALA A 223 -10.89 -14.87 -7.02
C ALA A 223 -10.86 -14.66 -5.50
N VAL A 224 -10.06 -13.71 -5.02
CA VAL A 224 -9.83 -13.44 -3.59
C VAL A 224 -10.93 -12.57 -2.97
N ASP A 225 -11.28 -11.45 -3.59
CA ASP A 225 -12.27 -10.48 -3.10
C ASP A 225 -13.23 -9.95 -4.18
N GLY A 226 -13.10 -10.43 -5.42
CA GLY A 226 -13.88 -9.95 -6.55
C GLY A 226 -13.31 -8.73 -7.26
N LEU A 227 -12.16 -8.20 -6.83
CA LEU A 227 -11.47 -7.08 -7.44
C LEU A 227 -10.10 -7.51 -7.96
N PRO A 228 -9.54 -6.86 -9.00
CA PRO A 228 -8.21 -7.19 -9.49
C PRO A 228 -7.17 -6.98 -8.39
N HIS A 229 -6.55 -8.09 -7.98
CA HIS A 229 -5.62 -8.13 -6.86
C HIS A 229 -4.35 -8.89 -7.29
N ARG A 230 -3.20 -8.22 -7.23
CA ARG A 230 -1.90 -8.79 -7.58
C ARG A 230 -1.16 -9.38 -6.38
N MET A 231 -0.74 -10.64 -6.52
CA MET A 231 -0.13 -11.44 -5.47
C MET A 231 0.76 -12.54 -6.04
N LEU A 232 1.58 -13.16 -5.19
CA LEU A 232 2.28 -14.40 -5.54
C LEU A 232 1.25 -15.50 -5.87
N ARG A 233 1.52 -16.27 -6.92
CA ARG A 233 0.77 -17.48 -7.24
C ARG A 233 1.14 -18.55 -6.22
N THR A 234 0.13 -19.11 -5.58
CA THR A 234 0.25 -20.19 -4.58
C THR A 234 -0.81 -21.25 -4.83
N ASP A 235 -0.65 -22.43 -4.23
CA ASP A 235 -1.66 -23.50 -4.30
C ASP A 235 -3.05 -23.02 -3.85
N LEU A 236 -3.10 -22.12 -2.86
CA LEU A 236 -4.33 -21.49 -2.41
C LEU A 236 -4.94 -20.61 -3.50
N VAL A 237 -4.15 -19.74 -4.14
CA VAL A 237 -4.64 -18.87 -5.22
C VAL A 237 -5.13 -19.71 -6.39
N ASP A 238 -4.36 -20.72 -6.79
CA ASP A 238 -4.75 -21.65 -7.85
C ASP A 238 -6.04 -22.42 -7.50
N ALA A 239 -6.21 -22.82 -6.24
CA ALA A 239 -7.45 -23.46 -5.78
C ALA A 239 -8.64 -22.49 -5.82
N LEU A 240 -8.45 -21.21 -5.47
CA LEU A 240 -9.47 -20.17 -5.55
C LEU A 240 -9.88 -19.89 -7.00
N GLU A 241 -8.92 -19.88 -7.94
CA GLU A 241 -9.21 -19.67 -9.36
C GLU A 241 -9.94 -20.87 -10.01
N ARG A 242 -9.59 -22.10 -9.61
CA ARG A 242 -10.24 -23.32 -10.11
C ARG A 242 -11.62 -23.57 -9.52
N SER A 243 -11.93 -23.01 -8.36
CA SER A 243 -13.22 -23.27 -7.71
C SER A 243 -14.33 -22.44 -8.37
N GLY A 244 -15.27 -23.12 -9.04
CA GLY A 244 -16.44 -22.46 -9.65
C GLY A 244 -17.27 -21.68 -8.63
N ARG A 245 -18.04 -20.69 -9.11
CA ARG A 245 -18.78 -19.69 -8.28
C ARG A 245 -19.57 -20.30 -7.10
N ALA A 246 -20.17 -21.49 -7.28
CA ALA A 246 -20.93 -22.18 -6.24
C ALA A 246 -20.04 -22.79 -5.13
N LEU A 247 -18.88 -23.36 -5.49
CA LEU A 247 -17.93 -23.92 -4.54
C LEU A 247 -17.20 -22.80 -3.78
N ALA A 248 -16.85 -21.72 -4.48
CA ALA A 248 -16.27 -20.51 -3.88
C ALA A 248 -17.20 -19.90 -2.82
N PHE A 249 -18.51 -19.87 -3.07
CA PHE A 249 -19.50 -19.41 -2.09
C PHE A 249 -19.57 -20.29 -0.85
N LEU A 250 -19.65 -21.62 -1.00
CA LEU A 250 -19.67 -22.57 0.12
C LEU A 250 -18.38 -22.51 0.95
N GLN A 251 -17.23 -22.39 0.28
CA GLN A 251 -15.94 -22.23 0.94
C GLN A 251 -15.82 -20.87 1.65
N ALA A 252 -16.32 -19.78 1.05
CA ALA A 252 -16.35 -18.46 1.67
C ALA A 252 -17.19 -18.46 2.96
N VAL A 253 -18.34 -19.13 2.97
CA VAL A 253 -19.19 -19.29 4.16
C VAL A 253 -18.50 -20.11 5.25
N ARG A 254 -17.89 -21.25 4.89
CA ARG A 254 -17.14 -22.10 5.85
C ARG A 254 -15.94 -21.35 6.45
N ARG A 255 -15.22 -20.59 5.63
CA ARG A 255 -14.07 -19.77 6.06
C ARG A 255 -14.51 -18.55 6.88
N ALA A 256 -15.63 -17.91 6.54
CA ALA A 256 -16.22 -16.84 7.35
C ALA A 256 -16.64 -17.33 8.75
N ALA A 257 -17.13 -18.57 8.86
CA ALA A 257 -17.43 -19.20 10.15
C ALA A 257 -16.17 -19.49 10.98
N GLY A 258 -15.08 -19.92 10.34
CA GLY A 258 -13.75 -20.04 10.97
C GLY A 258 -13.19 -18.69 11.41
N TYR A 259 -13.38 -17.66 10.58
CA TYR A 259 -12.99 -16.28 10.88
C TYR A 259 -13.75 -15.67 12.05
N ARG A 260 -15.07 -15.90 12.15
CA ARG A 260 -15.86 -15.48 13.32
C ARG A 260 -15.27 -16.04 14.61
N LYS A 261 -14.80 -17.29 14.57
CA LYS A 261 -14.19 -17.97 15.72
C LYS A 261 -12.81 -17.39 16.08
N LEU A 262 -12.03 -16.94 15.10
CA LEU A 262 -10.69 -16.36 15.30
C LEU A 262 -10.71 -14.86 15.64
N SER A 263 -11.70 -14.10 15.16
CA SER A 263 -11.74 -12.63 15.25
C SER A 263 -12.63 -12.06 16.36
N GLY A 264 -13.45 -12.89 17.01
CA GLY A 264 -14.37 -12.42 18.05
C GLY A 264 -15.47 -11.45 17.57
N THR A 265 -15.64 -11.29 16.26
CA THR A 265 -16.63 -10.36 15.68
C THR A 265 -18.04 -10.94 15.70
N THR A 266 -19.04 -10.08 15.85
CA THR A 266 -20.46 -10.47 15.82
C THR A 266 -21.02 -10.47 14.41
N TRP A 267 -21.99 -11.35 14.14
CA TRP A 267 -22.69 -11.42 12.84
C TRP A 267 -23.29 -10.07 12.42
N ARG A 268 -23.75 -9.27 13.37
CA ARG A 268 -24.33 -7.95 13.11
C ARG A 268 -23.30 -6.97 12.57
N ARG A 269 -22.07 -6.97 13.10
CA ARG A 269 -20.98 -6.11 12.63
C ARG A 269 -20.52 -6.53 11.23
N MET A 270 -20.35 -7.83 10.98
CA MET A 270 -19.99 -8.35 9.65
C MET A 270 -21.04 -7.98 8.57
N LEU A 271 -22.33 -8.00 8.91
CA LEU A 271 -23.40 -7.60 8.00
C LEU A 271 -23.41 -6.09 7.73
N LEU A 272 -23.13 -5.26 8.74
CA LEU A 272 -23.02 -3.81 8.59
C LEU A 272 -21.83 -3.44 7.70
N ASP A 273 -20.66 -4.02 7.96
CA ASP A 273 -19.45 -3.78 7.17
C ASP A 273 -19.64 -4.27 5.72
N GLY A 274 -20.30 -5.42 5.52
CA GLY A 274 -20.64 -5.92 4.19
C GLY A 274 -21.64 -5.03 3.44
N ARG A 275 -22.62 -4.44 4.13
CA ARG A 275 -23.58 -3.51 3.54
C ARG A 275 -22.90 -2.18 3.15
N ALA A 276 -21.96 -1.70 3.95
CA ALA A 276 -21.15 -0.52 3.64
C ALA A 276 -20.23 -0.76 2.42
N LEU A 277 -19.58 -1.93 2.35
CA LEU A 277 -18.74 -2.34 1.20
C LEU A 277 -19.51 -2.39 -0.13
N ARG A 278 -20.78 -2.79 -0.10
CA ARG A 278 -21.65 -2.82 -1.27
C ARG A 278 -22.18 -1.42 -1.65
N HIS A 279 -22.38 -0.54 -0.67
CA HIS A 279 -22.78 0.84 -0.91
C HIS A 279 -21.57 1.64 -1.43
N GLY A 280 -21.34 1.58 -2.74
CA GLY A 280 -20.28 2.34 -3.42
C GLY A 280 -19.47 1.53 -4.44
N ARG A 281 -19.68 0.22 -4.51
CA ARG A 281 -19.07 -0.66 -5.51
C ARG A 281 -20.13 -1.66 -5.96
N ASP A 282 -20.37 -1.81 -7.27
CA ASP A 282 -21.34 -2.74 -7.85
C ASP A 282 -20.95 -4.22 -7.63
N LEU A 283 -20.77 -4.62 -6.38
CA LEU A 283 -20.34 -5.94 -5.94
C LEU A 283 -21.56 -6.83 -5.66
N THR A 284 -21.45 -8.09 -6.07
CA THR A 284 -22.38 -9.15 -5.69
C THR A 284 -22.22 -9.52 -4.20
N TRP A 285 -23.27 -10.08 -3.57
CA TRP A 285 -23.18 -10.55 -2.18
C TRP A 285 -22.08 -11.61 -1.95
N SER A 286 -21.78 -12.43 -2.95
CA SER A 286 -20.64 -13.36 -2.92
C SER A 286 -19.29 -12.63 -2.87
N GLN A 287 -19.13 -11.55 -3.63
CA GLN A 287 -17.90 -10.75 -3.61
C GLN A 287 -17.75 -9.99 -2.29
N VAL A 288 -18.85 -9.52 -1.70
CA VAL A 288 -18.85 -8.90 -0.36
C VAL A 288 -18.32 -9.88 0.72
N LEU A 289 -18.76 -11.13 0.69
CA LEU A 289 -18.29 -12.16 1.63
C LEU A 289 -16.81 -12.53 1.41
N LEU A 290 -16.37 -12.60 0.16
CA LEU A 290 -14.96 -12.84 -0.20
C LEU A 290 -14.05 -11.67 0.25
N ALA A 291 -14.49 -10.43 -0.01
CA ALA A 291 -13.80 -9.22 0.44
C ALA A 291 -13.66 -9.15 1.97
N ALA A 292 -14.66 -9.63 2.72
CA ALA A 292 -14.58 -9.71 4.18
C ALA A 292 -13.51 -10.71 4.69
N ASN A 293 -13.18 -11.75 3.91
CA ASN A 293 -12.17 -12.74 4.28
C ASN A 293 -10.74 -12.35 3.87
N THR A 294 -10.58 -11.40 2.95
CA THR A 294 -9.26 -11.04 2.40
C THR A 294 -8.29 -10.50 3.44
N PRO A 295 -8.67 -9.59 4.36
CA PRO A 295 -7.79 -9.17 5.44
C PRO A 295 -7.29 -10.33 6.30
N MET A 296 -8.04 -11.44 6.41
CA MET A 296 -7.61 -12.63 7.14
C MET A 296 -6.66 -13.51 6.35
N LEU A 297 -6.90 -13.69 5.06
CA LEU A 297 -5.95 -14.39 4.21
C LEU A 297 -4.61 -13.65 4.17
N LEU A 298 -4.63 -12.32 4.16
CA LEU A 298 -3.43 -11.50 4.30
C LEU A 298 -2.80 -11.64 5.69
N LYS A 299 -3.59 -11.67 6.77
CA LYS A 299 -3.07 -11.87 8.13
C LYS A 299 -2.39 -13.23 8.29
N ALA A 300 -3.01 -14.28 7.75
CA ALA A 300 -2.51 -15.65 7.86
C ALA A 300 -1.08 -15.77 7.31
N SER A 301 -0.78 -15.12 6.18
CA SER A 301 0.60 -15.01 5.68
C SER A 301 1.39 -13.97 6.47
N MET A 302 1.02 -12.69 6.38
CA MET A 302 1.85 -11.55 6.78
C MET A 302 2.13 -11.46 8.29
N VAL A 303 1.32 -12.11 9.11
CA VAL A 303 1.48 -12.14 10.59
C VAL A 303 1.72 -13.55 11.09
N ASP A 304 0.88 -14.50 10.68
CA ASP A 304 0.90 -15.85 11.25
C ASP A 304 1.89 -16.80 10.52
N GLY A 305 2.55 -16.34 9.44
CA GLY A 305 3.58 -17.09 8.70
C GLY A 305 3.05 -18.25 7.86
N ARG A 306 1.71 -18.38 7.72
CA ARG A 306 1.03 -19.47 7.01
C ARG A 306 0.96 -19.19 5.51
N THR A 307 2.05 -19.49 4.82
CA THR A 307 2.17 -19.36 3.35
C THR A 307 1.24 -20.30 2.58
N ASP A 308 0.75 -21.35 3.22
CA ASP A 308 -0.21 -22.34 2.70
C ASP A 308 -1.68 -21.88 2.81
N LEU A 309 -2.00 -21.05 3.81
CA LEU A 309 -3.37 -20.60 4.10
C LEU A 309 -3.60 -19.11 3.80
N GLY A 310 -2.54 -18.35 3.57
CA GLY A 310 -2.61 -16.93 3.32
C GLY A 310 -2.35 -16.54 1.86
N VAL A 311 -2.76 -15.32 1.52
CA VAL A 311 -2.44 -14.70 0.22
C VAL A 311 -1.30 -13.71 0.42
N MET A 312 -0.40 -13.62 -0.56
CA MET A 312 0.82 -12.83 -0.47
C MET A 312 0.81 -11.70 -1.51
N ALA A 313 0.16 -10.58 -1.16
CA ALA A 313 0.08 -9.41 -2.04
C ALA A 313 1.49 -8.94 -2.41
N SER A 314 1.74 -8.78 -3.72
CA SER A 314 3.08 -8.48 -4.22
C SER A 314 3.04 -7.84 -5.59
N GLY A 315 3.93 -6.89 -5.84
CA GLY A 315 4.22 -6.41 -7.18
C GLY A 315 5.10 -7.39 -7.96
N GLN A 316 5.17 -7.20 -9.28
CA GLN A 316 5.99 -8.06 -10.15
C GLN A 316 7.49 -8.02 -9.81
N VAL A 317 7.95 -6.95 -9.17
CA VAL A 317 9.33 -6.76 -8.72
C VAL A 317 9.79 -7.79 -7.68
N ALA A 318 8.89 -8.57 -7.06
CA ALA A 318 9.32 -9.65 -6.17
C ALA A 318 10.32 -10.60 -6.85
N GLY A 319 10.10 -10.90 -8.13
CA GLY A 319 11.00 -11.77 -8.89
C GLY A 319 12.32 -11.14 -9.34
N LEU A 320 12.62 -9.92 -8.88
CA LEU A 320 13.86 -9.20 -9.14
C LEU A 320 14.61 -8.85 -7.85
N ILE A 321 14.12 -9.32 -6.70
CA ILE A 321 14.64 -9.02 -5.37
C ILE A 321 15.24 -10.30 -4.79
N ASP A 322 16.51 -10.25 -4.41
CA ASP A 322 17.30 -11.40 -3.96
C ASP A 322 17.94 -11.21 -2.56
N ASP A 323 17.63 -10.11 -1.87
CA ASP A 323 18.24 -9.75 -0.60
C ASP A 323 17.26 -9.11 0.41
N LEU A 324 17.68 -8.99 1.67
CA LEU A 324 16.91 -8.42 2.79
C LEU A 324 17.71 -7.35 3.56
N PRO A 325 18.09 -6.23 2.94
CA PRO A 325 18.83 -5.17 3.61
C PRO A 325 17.98 -4.50 4.70
N SER A 326 18.61 -3.76 5.61
CA SER A 326 17.90 -2.77 6.43
C SER A 326 17.30 -1.66 5.56
N CYS A 327 16.32 -0.93 6.09
CA CYS A 327 15.78 0.26 5.43
C CYS A 327 16.86 1.30 5.14
N ALA A 328 17.85 1.47 6.02
CA ALA A 328 18.95 2.40 5.83
C ALA A 328 19.83 1.98 4.64
N GLU A 329 20.29 0.73 4.63
CA GLU A 329 21.10 0.19 3.53
C GLU A 329 20.35 0.22 2.20
N LEU A 330 19.07 -0.12 2.19
CA LEU A 330 18.23 -0.06 0.99
C LEU A 330 18.15 1.36 0.44
N VAL A 331 17.81 2.34 1.29
CA VAL A 331 17.65 3.73 0.86
C VAL A 331 18.96 4.32 0.37
N ASP A 332 20.08 4.09 1.08
CA ASP A 332 21.38 4.58 0.65
C ASP A 332 21.85 3.91 -0.65
N ARG A 333 21.58 2.62 -0.83
CA ARG A 333 21.88 1.91 -2.09
C ARG A 333 21.08 2.47 -3.26
N ILE A 334 19.77 2.68 -3.10
CA ILE A 334 18.93 3.28 -4.14
C ILE A 334 19.46 4.66 -4.54
N MET A 335 19.85 5.48 -3.55
CA MET A 335 20.38 6.81 -3.83
C MET A 335 21.74 6.76 -4.55
N LYS A 336 22.61 5.82 -4.18
CA LYS A 336 23.90 5.59 -4.85
C LYS A 336 23.69 5.13 -6.30
N GLU A 337 22.86 4.11 -6.51
CA GLU A 337 22.51 3.60 -7.84
C GLU A 337 21.84 4.65 -8.72
N ALA A 338 21.03 5.54 -8.12
CA ALA A 338 20.41 6.64 -8.85
C ALA A 338 21.45 7.65 -9.35
N GLU A 339 22.46 7.98 -8.53
CA GLU A 339 23.54 8.88 -8.95
C GLU A 339 24.38 8.24 -10.06
N GLU A 340 24.80 6.98 -9.87
CA GLU A 340 25.53 6.22 -10.91
C GLU A 340 24.73 6.11 -12.22
N THR A 341 23.41 5.96 -12.12
CA THR A 341 22.53 5.91 -13.30
C THR A 341 22.46 7.28 -13.99
N ARG A 342 22.38 8.38 -13.25
CA ARG A 342 22.41 9.74 -13.81
C ARG A 342 23.74 10.04 -14.50
N GLU A 343 24.86 9.66 -13.88
CA GLU A 343 26.19 9.82 -14.47
C GLU A 343 26.33 9.05 -15.80
N ARG A 344 25.84 7.79 -15.85
CA ARG A 344 25.83 7.02 -17.10
C ARG A 344 24.98 7.66 -18.19
N LEU A 345 23.82 8.23 -17.84
CA LEU A 345 22.91 8.86 -18.80
C LEU A 345 23.37 10.25 -19.24
N ALA A 346 24.14 10.98 -18.42
CA ALA A 346 24.67 12.30 -18.76
C ALA A 346 25.69 12.29 -19.92
N VAL A 347 26.10 11.10 -20.37
CA VAL A 347 26.97 10.89 -21.55
C VAL A 347 26.15 10.89 -22.87
N LEU A 348 24.81 10.89 -22.80
CA LEU A 348 23.89 10.97 -23.94
C LEU A 348 23.58 12.43 -24.31
#